data_AF-A0A1B8BYM6-F1
#
_entry.id   AF-A0A1B8BYM6-F1
#
_cell.length_a   1.000
_cell.length_b   1.000
_cell.length_c   1.000
_cell.angle_alpha   90.00
_cell.angle_beta   90.00
_cell.angle_gamma   90.00
#
_symmetry.space_group_name_H-M   'P 1'
#
loop_
_entity.id
_entity.type
_entity.pdbx_description
1 polymer ?
#
loop_
_entity_poly.entity_id
_entity_poly.type
_entity_poly.pdbx_seq_one_letter_code
_entity_poly.pdbx_strand_id
1 'polypeptide(L)'
;MSFYFYNSALTLLGEILNNRSYCFRVNKELSSLLSVIISSTTKETVSYKKVTISVDNLYYLFKEAILSLLQDLREKLLLGMPYKEYKHISLEGFSIVEDASNTSPYKCFYDFHPTSLRNNALIRDYILKTALLRGKFFKTSKENKLVLDLIMVRAYLRDVKEFLKLCLLIVYFISGLPLRGTELTTLCFLNSYKDKREMFLDKASHLFILNISYYKEKE
;
A
#
# COMPACT_ATOMS: atom_id res chain seq x y z
N MET A 1 -36.71 1.64 19.28
CA MET A 1 -36.07 0.32 19.42
C MET A 1 -35.57 -0.09 18.04
N SER A 2 -34.31 -0.49 17.93
CA SER A 2 -33.72 -1.04 16.71
C SER A 2 -32.56 -1.93 17.15
N PHE A 3 -32.48 -3.13 16.58
CA PHE A 3 -31.50 -4.15 16.95
C PHE A 3 -30.14 -3.78 16.35
N TYR A 4 -29.09 -3.78 17.17
CA TYR A 4 -27.72 -3.50 16.73
C TYR A 4 -26.89 -4.78 16.71
N PHE A 5 -26.13 -4.97 15.63
CA PHE A 5 -25.37 -6.19 15.38
C PHE A 5 -24.27 -6.42 16.43
N TYR A 6 -24.35 -7.56 17.12
CA TYR A 6 -23.26 -8.09 17.93
C TYR A 6 -22.31 -8.89 17.03
N ASN A 7 -21.00 -8.66 17.15
CA ASN A 7 -20.01 -9.59 16.61
C ASN A 7 -18.89 -9.86 17.62
N SER A 8 -19.13 -10.87 18.45
CA SER A 8 -18.22 -11.39 19.48
C SER A 8 -17.18 -12.39 18.92
N ALA A 9 -17.09 -12.55 17.60
CA ALA A 9 -16.32 -13.61 16.99
C ALA A 9 -14.80 -13.45 17.17
N LEU A 10 -14.15 -14.51 17.66
CA LEU A 10 -12.70 -14.70 17.70
C LEU A 10 -12.14 -15.05 16.31
N THR A 11 -12.53 -14.30 15.29
CA THR A 11 -12.06 -14.48 13.91
C THR A 11 -11.01 -13.42 13.58
N LEU A 12 -10.11 -13.74 12.64
CA LEU A 12 -9.14 -12.80 12.09
C LEU A 12 -9.84 -11.53 11.58
N LEU A 13 -11.01 -11.66 10.94
CA LEU A 13 -11.83 -10.54 10.50
C LEU A 13 -12.32 -9.68 11.67
N GLY A 14 -12.74 -10.28 12.79
CA GLY A 14 -13.09 -9.56 14.01
C GLY A 14 -11.91 -8.77 14.58
N GLU A 15 -10.73 -9.37 14.64
CA GLU A 15 -9.52 -8.71 15.15
C GLU A 15 -9.08 -7.55 14.24
N ILE A 16 -9.15 -7.76 12.92
CA ILE A 16 -8.95 -6.74 11.88
C ILE A 16 -9.96 -5.58 12.04
N LEU A 17 -11.26 -5.87 12.22
CA LEU A 17 -12.28 -4.84 12.41
C LEU A 17 -12.05 -3.97 13.65
N ASN A 18 -11.51 -4.55 14.72
CA ASN A 18 -11.15 -3.80 15.92
C ASN A 18 -9.91 -2.92 15.70
N ASN A 19 -8.85 -3.45 15.06
CA ASN A 19 -7.66 -2.67 14.67
C ASN A 19 -7.99 -1.46 13.76
N ARG A 20 -9.05 -1.53 12.96
CA ARG A 20 -9.53 -0.38 12.16
C ARG A 20 -10.17 0.70 13.01
N SER A 21 -10.98 0.32 14.01
CA SER A 21 -11.57 1.26 14.97
C SER A 21 -10.53 2.01 15.79
N TYR A 22 -9.37 1.37 16.06
CA TYR A 22 -8.20 2.01 16.67
C TYR A 22 -7.61 3.13 15.78
N CYS A 23 -7.27 2.81 14.53
CA CYS A 23 -6.64 3.76 13.60
C CYS A 23 -7.57 4.92 13.25
N PHE A 24 -8.85 4.63 13.12
CA PHE A 24 -9.87 5.63 12.80
C PHE A 24 -9.86 6.82 13.78
N ARG A 25 -9.57 6.60 15.07
CA ARG A 25 -9.49 7.68 16.06
C ARG A 25 -8.27 8.58 15.89
N VAL A 26 -7.18 8.08 15.29
CA VAL A 26 -6.00 8.90 14.93
C VAL A 26 -6.35 9.91 13.82
N ASN A 27 -7.35 9.60 12.98
CA ASN A 27 -7.72 10.37 11.78
C ASN A 27 -9.11 11.07 11.85
N LYS A 28 -9.76 11.11 13.02
CA LYS A 28 -11.15 11.57 13.30
C LYS A 28 -11.90 12.38 12.21
N GLU A 29 -12.93 11.77 11.63
CA GLU A 29 -14.35 12.19 11.79
C GLU A 29 -15.32 11.06 11.34
N LEU A 30 -16.39 10.81 12.12
CA LEU A 30 -17.45 9.78 11.96
C LEU A 30 -17.11 8.25 12.08
N SER A 31 -17.37 7.65 13.25
CA SER A 31 -17.56 6.20 13.39
C SER A 31 -18.64 5.80 14.41
N SER A 32 -19.57 4.97 13.96
CA SER A 32 -20.41 4.04 14.75
C SER A 32 -20.07 2.61 14.33
N LEU A 33 -20.28 1.52 15.09
CA LEU A 33 -20.60 1.19 16.50
C LEU A 33 -20.31 -0.34 16.63
N LEU A 34 -19.88 -0.98 17.74
CA LEU A 34 -19.64 -0.67 19.15
C LEU A 34 -18.27 -1.30 19.57
N SER A 35 -17.59 -1.00 20.69
CA SER A 35 -17.70 0.06 21.70
C SER A 35 -16.29 0.43 22.18
N VAL A 36 -15.67 1.43 21.57
CA VAL A 36 -14.49 2.09 22.16
C VAL A 36 -14.98 3.05 23.23
N ILE A 37 -14.57 2.86 24.48
CA ILE A 37 -14.81 3.87 25.52
C ILE A 37 -13.82 5.02 25.27
N ILE A 38 -14.35 6.18 24.89
CA ILE A 38 -13.59 7.39 24.61
C ILE A 38 -13.55 8.22 25.88
N SER A 39 -12.48 8.09 26.67
CA SER A 39 -12.22 9.07 27.73
C SER A 39 -11.91 10.42 27.11
N SER A 40 -12.72 11.44 27.39
CA SER A 40 -12.50 12.84 27.00
C SER A 40 -11.60 13.59 27.99
N THR A 41 -11.26 12.98 29.13
CA THR A 41 -10.41 13.59 30.15
C THR A 41 -8.93 13.30 29.89
N THR A 42 -8.23 14.38 29.52
CA THR A 42 -6.77 14.62 29.55
C THR A 42 -5.80 13.71 28.79
N LYS A 43 -6.15 12.47 28.40
CA LYS A 43 -5.40 11.68 27.39
C LYS A 43 -6.36 10.83 26.57
N GLU A 44 -6.35 10.99 25.25
CA GLU A 44 -7.21 10.21 24.36
C GLU A 44 -6.77 8.74 24.32
N THR A 45 -7.56 7.84 24.92
CA THR A 45 -7.28 6.39 25.01
C THR A 45 -8.37 5.52 24.37
N VAL A 46 -7.97 4.61 23.48
CA VAL A 46 -8.82 3.57 22.88
C VAL A 46 -8.73 2.30 23.70
N SER A 47 -9.88 1.70 24.05
CA SER A 47 -9.95 0.41 24.74
C SER A 47 -10.60 -0.67 23.87
N TYR A 48 -10.03 -1.88 23.88
CA TYR A 48 -10.62 -3.11 23.35
C TYR A 48 -10.31 -4.28 24.30
N LYS A 49 -11.34 -5.07 24.64
CA LYS A 49 -11.23 -6.14 25.66
C LYS A 49 -10.60 -5.59 26.96
N LYS A 50 -9.42 -6.10 27.35
CA LYS A 50 -8.66 -5.69 28.55
C LYS A 50 -7.49 -4.76 28.23
N VAL A 51 -7.35 -4.30 26.99
CA VAL A 51 -6.22 -3.49 26.51
C VAL A 51 -6.69 -2.08 26.27
N THR A 52 -5.98 -1.10 26.83
CA THR A 52 -6.22 0.34 26.64
C THR A 52 -4.92 0.97 26.15
N ILE A 53 -4.99 1.70 25.04
CA ILE A 53 -3.84 2.30 24.33
C ILE A 53 -4.14 3.77 24.06
N SER A 54 -3.19 4.69 24.24
CA SER A 54 -3.39 6.07 23.82
C SER A 54 -3.39 6.21 22.29
N VAL A 55 -4.13 7.21 21.78
CA VAL A 55 -4.09 7.61 20.38
C VAL A 55 -2.67 7.97 19.96
N ASP A 56 -1.92 8.65 20.83
CA ASP A 56 -0.50 8.97 20.62
C ASP A 56 0.34 7.71 20.40
N ASN A 57 0.17 6.66 21.23
CA ASN A 57 0.93 5.42 21.09
C ASN A 57 0.59 4.68 19.79
N LEU A 58 -0.65 4.78 19.31
CA LEU A 58 -1.05 4.23 18.00
C LEU A 58 -0.44 5.05 16.86
N TYR A 59 -0.46 6.38 16.95
CA TYR A 59 0.20 7.26 15.99
C TYR A 59 1.70 6.95 15.90
N TYR A 60 2.40 6.82 17.04
CA TYR A 60 3.80 6.40 17.07
C TYR A 60 4.00 5.01 16.47
N LEU A 61 3.16 4.02 16.82
CA LEU A 61 3.24 2.67 16.25
C LEU A 61 3.15 2.67 14.72
N PHE A 62 2.17 3.37 14.14
CA PHE A 62 2.02 3.43 12.68
C PHE A 62 3.11 4.26 12.01
N LYS A 63 3.57 5.33 12.66
CA LYS A 63 4.72 6.12 12.18
C LYS A 63 5.99 5.27 12.12
N GLU A 64 6.33 4.54 13.18
CA GLU A 64 7.48 3.64 13.21
C GLU A 64 7.33 2.49 12.21
N ALA A 65 6.13 1.94 12.03
CA ALA A 65 5.88 0.92 11.01
C ALA A 65 6.10 1.46 9.59
N ILE A 66 5.63 2.67 9.28
CA ILE A 66 5.85 3.35 7.99
C ILE A 66 7.33 3.66 7.77
N LEU A 67 8.05 4.16 8.79
CA LEU A 67 9.49 4.41 8.72
C LEU A 67 10.29 3.12 8.50
N SER A 68 9.91 2.03 9.17
CA SER A 68 10.51 0.70 9.00
C SER A 68 10.32 0.18 7.58
N LEU A 69 9.11 0.32 7.01
CA LEU A 69 8.88 -0.03 5.60
C LEU A 69 9.67 0.87 4.65
N LEU A 70 9.81 2.17 4.93
CA LEU A 70 10.63 3.06 4.11
C LEU A 70 12.11 2.66 4.11
N GLN A 71 12.62 2.20 5.27
CA GLN A 71 13.97 1.65 5.37
C GLN A 71 14.11 0.33 4.59
N ASP A 72 13.19 -0.62 4.78
CA ASP A 72 13.17 -1.91 4.06
C ASP A 72 13.08 -1.72 2.54
N LEU A 73 12.28 -0.77 2.06
CA LEU A 73 12.23 -0.39 0.66
C LEU A 73 13.61 0.06 0.16
N ARG A 74 14.28 0.95 0.88
CA ARG A 74 15.57 1.52 0.45
C ARG A 74 16.72 0.53 0.52
N GLU A 75 16.82 -0.23 1.61
CA GLU A 75 17.96 -1.10 1.88
C GLU A 75 17.81 -2.47 1.20
N LYS A 76 16.63 -3.09 1.27
CA LYS A 76 16.39 -4.44 0.77
C LYS A 76 15.87 -4.42 -0.68
N LEU A 77 14.77 -3.73 -0.95
CA LEU A 77 14.09 -3.84 -2.25
C LEU A 77 14.74 -3.00 -3.35
N LEU A 78 15.16 -1.78 -3.03
CA LEU A 78 15.99 -0.95 -3.92
C LEU A 78 17.47 -1.34 -3.86
N LEU A 79 17.84 -2.41 -3.12
CA LEU A 79 19.20 -2.97 -3.06
C LEU A 79 20.28 -1.94 -2.67
N GLY A 80 19.93 -0.98 -1.79
CA GLY A 80 20.81 0.11 -1.39
C GLY A 80 21.08 1.13 -2.50
N MET A 81 20.21 1.23 -3.52
CA MET A 81 20.32 2.23 -4.57
C MET A 81 20.34 3.65 -3.99
N PRO A 82 21.29 4.51 -4.40
CA PRO A 82 21.30 5.91 -3.98
C PRO A 82 20.08 6.68 -4.49
N TYR A 83 19.50 7.55 -3.66
CA TYR A 83 18.31 8.36 -4.00
C TYR A 83 18.41 9.09 -5.35
N LYS A 84 19.61 9.57 -5.72
CA LYS A 84 19.88 10.23 -7.01
C LYS A 84 19.52 9.41 -8.25
N GLU A 85 19.54 8.08 -8.18
CA GLU A 85 19.23 7.19 -9.31
C GLU A 85 17.70 7.07 -9.52
N TYR A 86 16.90 7.13 -8.45
CA TYR A 86 15.44 7.01 -8.50
C TYR A 86 14.66 8.28 -8.15
N LYS A 87 15.33 9.43 -7.95
CA LYS A 87 14.70 10.74 -7.65
C LYS A 87 13.64 11.21 -8.66
N HIS A 88 13.60 10.60 -9.84
CA HIS A 88 12.65 10.88 -10.92
C HIS A 88 11.34 10.07 -10.79
N ILE A 89 11.30 9.09 -9.88
CA ILE A 89 10.11 8.34 -9.49
C ILE A 89 9.49 9.11 -8.31
N SER A 90 8.49 9.95 -8.61
CA SER A 90 7.83 10.81 -7.63
C SER A 90 6.35 10.97 -7.99
N LEU A 91 5.50 11.23 -6.98
CA LEU A 91 4.07 11.40 -7.20
C LEU A 91 3.77 12.67 -8.01
N GLU A 92 4.57 13.73 -7.83
CA GLU A 92 4.53 14.95 -8.61
C GLU A 92 4.77 14.64 -10.10
N GLY A 93 5.83 13.89 -10.40
CA GLY A 93 6.18 13.47 -11.76
C GLY A 93 5.11 12.61 -12.44
N PHE A 94 4.48 11.71 -11.69
CA PHE A 94 3.36 10.89 -12.19
C PHE A 94 2.06 11.70 -12.32
N SER A 95 1.80 12.66 -11.42
CA SER A 95 0.60 13.50 -11.47
C SER A 95 0.56 14.36 -12.73
N ILE A 96 1.70 14.91 -13.17
CA ILE A 96 1.79 15.78 -14.36
C ILE A 96 1.25 15.09 -15.62
N VAL A 97 1.61 13.80 -15.78
CA VAL A 97 1.21 12.98 -16.94
C VAL A 97 -0.13 12.27 -16.75
N GLU A 98 -0.73 12.30 -15.56
CA GLU A 98 -2.02 11.68 -15.31
C GLU A 98 -3.14 12.38 -16.10
N ASP A 99 -4.03 11.58 -16.66
CA ASP A 99 -5.22 12.05 -17.37
C ASP A 99 -6.41 11.19 -16.95
N ALA A 100 -7.16 11.70 -15.98
CA ALA A 100 -8.35 11.04 -15.43
C ALA A 100 -9.47 10.84 -16.47
N SER A 101 -9.46 11.59 -17.58
CA SER A 101 -10.42 11.40 -18.67
C SER A 101 -10.06 10.23 -19.59
N ASN A 102 -8.80 9.76 -19.57
CA ASN A 102 -8.33 8.69 -20.43
C ASN A 102 -8.87 7.32 -19.99
N THR A 103 -9.87 6.83 -20.73
CA THR A 103 -10.49 5.50 -20.54
C THR A 103 -9.87 4.40 -21.41
N SER A 104 -8.72 4.63 -22.05
CA SER A 104 -8.09 3.60 -22.90
C SER A 104 -7.64 2.41 -22.04
N PRO A 105 -7.80 1.15 -22.50
CA PRO A 105 -7.34 -0.03 -21.78
C PRO A 105 -5.86 0.07 -21.40
N TYR A 106 -5.52 -0.47 -20.23
CA TYR A 106 -4.16 -0.46 -19.66
C TYR A 106 -3.57 0.93 -19.37
N LYS A 107 -4.40 1.99 -19.27
CA LYS A 107 -3.97 3.32 -18.80
C LYS A 107 -4.25 3.54 -17.31
N CYS A 108 -3.26 4.14 -16.64
CA CYS A 108 -3.36 4.76 -15.32
C CYS A 108 -2.24 5.82 -15.17
N PHE A 109 -2.10 6.37 -13.95
CA PHE A 109 -1.06 7.34 -13.55
C PHE A 109 0.39 6.84 -13.75
N TYR A 110 0.57 5.59 -14.18
CA TYR A 110 1.86 4.95 -14.41
C TYR A 110 1.80 4.07 -15.66
N ASP A 111 2.83 4.12 -16.51
CA ASP A 111 2.87 3.28 -17.71
C ASP A 111 3.49 1.91 -17.40
N PHE A 112 2.62 0.93 -17.13
CA PHE A 112 2.96 -0.49 -16.94
C PHE A 112 3.16 -1.26 -18.25
N HIS A 113 3.04 -0.64 -19.42
CA HIS A 113 3.19 -1.35 -20.69
C HIS A 113 4.58 -2.00 -20.79
N PRO A 114 4.74 -3.25 -21.30
CA PRO A 114 6.04 -3.93 -21.32
C PRO A 114 7.14 -3.19 -22.10
N THR A 115 6.77 -2.32 -23.04
CA THR A 115 7.71 -1.46 -23.80
C THR A 115 8.03 -0.13 -23.10
N SER A 116 7.39 0.18 -21.97
CA SER A 116 7.71 1.35 -21.13
C SER A 116 9.08 1.15 -20.48
N LEU A 117 10.10 1.77 -21.07
CA LEU A 117 11.50 1.58 -20.69
C LEU A 117 11.84 2.17 -19.30
N ARG A 118 11.17 3.25 -18.89
CA ARG A 118 11.66 4.13 -17.79
C ARG A 118 11.88 3.42 -16.46
N ASN A 119 10.98 2.51 -16.08
CA ASN A 119 10.95 1.99 -14.71
C ASN A 119 11.13 0.45 -14.65
N ASN A 120 10.60 -0.30 -15.62
CA ASN A 120 10.76 -1.76 -15.70
C ASN A 120 12.24 -2.18 -15.78
N ALA A 121 13.10 -1.28 -16.27
CA ALA A 121 14.53 -1.49 -16.38
C ALA A 121 15.32 -1.14 -15.09
N LEU A 122 14.80 -0.28 -14.21
CA LEU A 122 15.63 0.41 -13.19
C LEU A 122 16.40 -0.55 -12.26
N ILE A 123 15.70 -1.50 -11.62
CA ILE A 123 16.35 -2.47 -10.71
C ILE A 123 17.28 -3.41 -11.47
N ARG A 124 16.85 -3.91 -12.64
CA ARG A 124 17.64 -4.78 -13.52
C ARG A 124 18.95 -4.10 -13.92
N ASP A 125 18.87 -2.88 -14.38
CA ASP A 125 20.00 -2.11 -14.89
C ASP A 125 20.94 -1.71 -13.74
N TYR A 126 20.42 -1.44 -12.54
CA TYR A 126 21.24 -1.22 -11.35
C TYR A 126 21.99 -2.48 -10.89
N ILE A 127 21.34 -3.65 -10.92
CA ILE A 127 21.98 -4.95 -10.67
C ILE A 127 23.07 -5.21 -11.71
N LEU A 128 22.80 -4.98 -13.00
CA LEU A 128 23.77 -5.17 -14.07
C LEU A 128 24.93 -4.18 -13.97
N LYS A 129 24.69 -2.90 -13.67
CA LYS A 129 25.70 -1.84 -13.47
C LYS A 129 26.63 -2.18 -12.29
N THR A 130 26.09 -2.67 -11.19
CA THR A 130 26.81 -2.85 -9.93
C THR A 130 27.44 -4.25 -9.83
N ALA A 131 28.77 -4.36 -9.93
CA ALA A 131 29.47 -5.65 -9.94
C ALA A 131 29.11 -6.60 -8.77
N LEU A 132 28.99 -6.07 -7.55
CA LEU A 132 28.58 -6.84 -6.37
C LEU A 132 27.15 -7.39 -6.47
N LEU A 133 26.21 -6.63 -7.04
CA LEU A 133 24.83 -7.10 -7.25
C LEU A 133 24.78 -8.07 -8.43
N ARG A 134 25.52 -7.80 -9.51
CA ARG A 134 25.68 -8.71 -10.64
C ARG A 134 26.13 -10.09 -10.19
N GLY A 135 27.15 -10.18 -9.33
CA GLY A 135 27.62 -11.45 -8.76
C GLY A 135 26.68 -12.12 -7.75
N LYS A 136 25.70 -11.41 -7.18
CA LYS A 136 24.64 -11.98 -6.34
C LYS A 136 23.47 -12.54 -7.16
N PHE A 137 23.07 -11.82 -8.21
CA PHE A 137 21.89 -12.15 -9.01
C PHE A 137 22.19 -13.00 -10.25
N PHE A 138 23.46 -13.10 -10.66
CA PHE A 138 23.88 -13.86 -11.82
C PHE A 138 25.08 -14.76 -11.49
N LYS A 139 25.10 -15.93 -12.12
CA LYS A 139 26.16 -16.94 -12.08
C LYS A 139 26.65 -17.21 -13.51
N THR A 140 27.93 -17.50 -13.66
CA THR A 140 28.49 -17.99 -14.93
C THR A 140 28.16 -19.47 -15.09
N SER A 141 27.54 -19.85 -16.20
CA SER A 141 27.27 -21.26 -16.52
C SER A 141 28.55 -21.98 -17.01
N LYS A 142 28.47 -23.31 -17.17
CA LYS A 142 29.54 -24.11 -17.77
C LYS A 142 29.91 -23.68 -19.21
N GLU A 143 29.04 -22.94 -19.89
CA GLU A 143 29.24 -22.43 -21.25
C GLU A 143 29.75 -20.96 -21.26
N ASN A 144 30.26 -20.46 -20.13
CA ASN A 144 30.59 -19.04 -19.92
C ASN A 144 29.43 -18.04 -20.15
N LYS A 145 28.18 -18.52 -20.18
CA LYS A 145 26.99 -17.67 -20.32
C LYS A 145 26.56 -17.15 -18.95
N LEU A 146 26.15 -15.88 -18.89
CA LEU A 146 25.57 -15.28 -17.70
C LEU A 146 24.14 -15.81 -17.51
N VAL A 147 23.86 -16.45 -16.38
CA VAL A 147 22.55 -17.04 -16.05
C VAL A 147 22.08 -16.49 -14.70
N LEU A 148 20.76 -16.27 -14.56
CA LEU A 148 20.18 -15.80 -13.29
C LEU A 148 20.36 -16.81 -12.16
N ASP A 149 20.76 -16.33 -10.98
CA ASP A 149 20.69 -17.14 -9.76
C ASP A 149 19.23 -17.23 -9.30
N LEU A 150 18.54 -18.29 -9.74
CA LEU A 150 17.13 -18.52 -9.43
C LEU A 150 16.84 -18.56 -7.92
N ILE A 151 17.81 -18.91 -7.07
CA ILE A 151 17.63 -18.92 -5.61
C ILE A 151 17.53 -17.46 -5.11
N MET A 152 18.50 -16.62 -5.49
CA MET A 152 18.51 -15.20 -5.12
C MET A 152 17.31 -14.44 -5.70
N VAL A 153 16.96 -14.69 -6.97
CA VAL A 153 15.80 -14.07 -7.62
C VAL A 153 14.49 -14.45 -6.92
N ARG A 154 14.29 -15.73 -6.56
CA ARG A 154 13.10 -16.18 -5.82
C ARG A 154 13.03 -15.59 -4.41
N ALA A 155 14.17 -15.47 -3.72
CA ALA A 155 14.23 -14.81 -2.42
C ALA A 155 13.80 -13.34 -2.53
N TYR A 156 14.40 -12.59 -3.46
CA TYR A 156 14.05 -11.19 -3.71
C TYR A 156 12.56 -11.00 -4.05
N LEU A 157 11.99 -11.82 -4.95
CA LEU A 157 10.57 -11.73 -5.32
C LEU A 157 9.62 -12.09 -4.18
N ARG A 158 10.00 -13.02 -3.30
CA ARG A 158 9.26 -13.31 -2.06
C ARG A 158 9.27 -12.09 -1.13
N ASP A 159 10.42 -11.46 -0.96
CA ASP A 159 10.59 -10.33 -0.05
C ASP A 159 9.84 -9.08 -0.57
N VAL A 160 9.83 -8.84 -1.89
CA VAL A 160 8.94 -7.87 -2.56
C VAL A 160 7.47 -8.18 -2.28
N LYS A 161 7.05 -9.45 -2.42
CA LYS A 161 5.65 -9.85 -2.17
C LYS A 161 5.24 -9.63 -0.72
N GLU A 162 6.13 -9.91 0.24
CA GLU A 162 5.83 -9.70 1.66
C GLU A 162 5.72 -8.22 2.00
N PHE A 163 6.65 -7.40 1.50
CA PHE A 163 6.59 -5.95 1.63
C PHE A 163 5.28 -5.34 1.11
N LEU A 164 4.80 -5.80 -0.06
CA LEU A 164 3.54 -5.33 -0.63
C LEU A 164 2.32 -5.72 0.25
N LYS A 165 2.33 -6.88 0.91
CA LYS A 165 1.29 -7.21 1.90
C LYS A 165 1.33 -6.29 3.10
N LEU A 166 2.52 -5.97 3.62
CA LEU A 166 2.67 -5.06 4.77
C LEU A 166 2.22 -3.64 4.41
N CYS A 167 2.55 -3.16 3.21
CA CYS A 167 2.01 -1.89 2.69
C CYS A 167 0.48 -1.91 2.61
N LEU A 168 -0.11 -2.96 2.01
CA LEU A 168 -1.57 -3.11 1.92
C LEU A 168 -2.21 -3.15 3.32
N LEU A 169 -1.60 -3.85 4.27
CA LEU A 169 -2.08 -3.96 5.65
C LEU A 169 -2.05 -2.60 6.37
N ILE A 170 -0.97 -1.81 6.22
CA ILE A 170 -0.89 -0.46 6.76
C ILE A 170 -1.95 0.44 6.12
N VAL A 171 -2.06 0.47 4.78
CA VAL A 171 -3.08 1.27 4.08
C VAL A 171 -4.49 0.88 4.55
N TYR A 172 -4.77 -0.41 4.65
CA TYR A 172 -6.05 -0.94 5.12
C TYR A 172 -6.36 -0.53 6.57
N PHE A 173 -5.37 -0.50 7.45
CA PHE A 173 -5.54 -0.04 8.82
C PHE A 173 -5.75 1.49 8.90
N ILE A 174 -4.94 2.30 8.22
CA ILE A 174 -5.01 3.77 8.33
C ILE A 174 -6.14 4.41 7.50
N SER A 175 -6.68 3.72 6.50
CA SER A 175 -7.73 4.24 5.62
C SER A 175 -9.07 4.51 6.33
N GLY A 176 -9.68 5.64 6.00
CA GLY A 176 -10.97 6.09 6.54
C GLY A 176 -12.19 5.43 5.88
N LEU A 177 -13.39 5.91 6.24
CA LEU A 177 -14.57 5.67 5.39
C LEU A 177 -14.42 6.44 4.07
N PRO A 178 -15.02 5.95 2.97
CA PRO A 178 -15.87 4.77 2.90
C PRO A 178 -15.16 3.51 2.34
N LEU A 179 -13.84 3.57 2.09
CA LEU A 179 -12.92 2.57 1.51
C LEU A 179 -12.76 1.27 2.32
N ARG A 180 -13.83 0.78 2.95
CA ARG A 180 -13.76 0.03 4.19
C ARG A 180 -14.04 -1.47 4.06
N GLY A 181 -13.20 -2.19 3.32
CA GLY A 181 -13.28 -3.66 3.35
C GLY A 181 -12.72 -4.31 2.10
N THR A 182 -13.55 -5.11 1.44
CA THR A 182 -13.25 -5.67 0.12
C THR A 182 -13.05 -4.57 -0.92
N GLU A 183 -13.72 -3.42 -0.76
CA GLU A 183 -13.69 -2.27 -1.66
C GLU A 183 -12.26 -1.81 -1.95
N LEU A 184 -11.43 -1.65 -0.90
CA LEU A 184 -10.03 -1.24 -1.06
C LEU A 184 -9.22 -2.26 -1.88
N THR A 185 -9.52 -3.55 -1.71
CA THR A 185 -8.85 -4.64 -2.43
C THR A 185 -9.41 -4.89 -3.83
N THR A 186 -10.57 -4.34 -4.16
CA THR A 186 -11.19 -4.41 -5.50
C THR A 186 -10.96 -3.14 -6.33
N LEU A 187 -10.35 -2.09 -5.76
CA LEU A 187 -10.07 -0.84 -6.48
C LEU A 187 -9.31 -1.09 -7.78
N CYS A 188 -9.95 -0.74 -8.90
CA CYS A 188 -9.33 -0.82 -10.21
C CYS A 188 -8.32 0.33 -10.35
N PHE A 189 -7.03 0.08 -10.19
CA PHE A 189 -6.00 1.11 -10.43
C PHE A 189 -5.68 1.31 -11.93
N LEU A 190 -6.18 0.42 -12.80
CA LEU A 190 -5.87 0.35 -14.23
C LEU A 190 -7.17 0.16 -15.02
N ASN A 191 -7.31 0.85 -16.16
CA ASN A 191 -8.43 0.60 -17.06
C ASN A 191 -8.36 -0.82 -17.65
N SER A 192 -9.48 -1.54 -17.68
CA SER A 192 -9.68 -2.78 -18.43
C SER A 192 -10.51 -2.51 -19.70
N TYR A 193 -10.83 -3.55 -20.48
CA TYR A 193 -11.82 -3.43 -21.57
C TYR A 193 -13.27 -3.32 -21.08
N LYS A 194 -13.53 -3.63 -19.81
CA LYS A 194 -14.85 -3.66 -19.17
C LYS A 194 -15.01 -2.56 -18.12
N ASP A 195 -13.94 -2.31 -17.37
CA ASP A 195 -13.94 -1.55 -16.12
C ASP A 195 -13.03 -0.34 -16.27
N LYS A 196 -13.47 0.82 -15.77
CA LYS A 196 -12.63 2.02 -15.70
C LYS A 196 -11.83 2.00 -14.41
N ARG A 197 -10.66 2.64 -14.40
CA ARG A 197 -9.92 2.84 -13.15
C ARG A 197 -10.70 3.76 -12.21
N GLU A 198 -10.56 3.49 -10.92
CA GLU A 198 -11.16 4.20 -9.80
C GLU A 198 -10.11 5.03 -9.06
N MET A 199 -8.82 4.77 -9.29
CA MET A 199 -7.70 5.44 -8.65
C MET A 199 -6.97 6.37 -9.63
N PHE A 200 -6.91 7.64 -9.26
CA PHE A 200 -6.32 8.74 -10.02
C PHE A 200 -5.33 9.50 -9.16
N LEU A 201 -4.37 10.18 -9.77
CA LEU A 201 -3.37 10.98 -9.06
C LEU A 201 -3.59 12.47 -9.36
N ASP A 202 -3.94 13.24 -8.33
CA ASP A 202 -4.29 14.65 -8.49
C ASP A 202 -3.06 15.52 -8.81
N LYS A 203 -3.23 16.48 -9.72
CA LYS A 203 -2.19 17.42 -10.16
C LYS A 203 -1.90 18.52 -9.16
N ALA A 204 -2.88 18.91 -8.34
CA ALA A 204 -2.74 20.03 -7.41
C ALA A 204 -2.19 19.61 -6.04
N SER A 205 -2.67 18.49 -5.50
CA SER A 205 -2.30 17.96 -4.19
C SER A 205 -1.25 16.85 -4.23
N HIS A 206 -1.02 16.23 -5.40
CA HIS A 206 -0.19 15.02 -5.56
C HIS A 206 -0.66 13.82 -4.73
N LEU A 207 -1.93 13.82 -4.32
CA LEU A 207 -2.59 12.74 -3.58
C LEU A 207 -3.41 11.86 -4.52
N PHE A 208 -3.64 10.61 -4.11
CA PHE A 208 -4.54 9.71 -4.82
C PHE A 208 -6.00 10.05 -4.54
N ILE A 209 -6.76 10.35 -5.59
CA ILE A 209 -8.22 10.45 -5.57
C ILE A 209 -8.79 9.06 -5.88
N LEU A 210 -9.74 8.63 -5.07
CA LEU A 210 -10.41 7.33 -5.18
C LEU A 210 -11.91 7.56 -5.48
N ASN A 211 -12.31 7.28 -6.72
CA ASN A 211 -13.67 7.41 -7.22
C ASN A 211 -14.46 6.11 -7.02
N ILE A 212 -15.04 5.95 -5.84
CA ILE A 212 -15.75 4.72 -5.45
C ILE A 212 -17.22 4.84 -5.84
N SER A 213 -17.66 4.01 -6.78
CA SER A 213 -19.06 3.99 -7.22
C SER A 213 -19.92 3.17 -6.26
N TYR A 214 -20.50 3.83 -5.24
CA TYR A 214 -21.46 3.18 -4.34
C TYR A 214 -22.78 2.86 -5.05
N TYR A 215 -22.88 1.65 -5.60
CA TYR A 215 -24.18 1.04 -5.85
C TYR A 215 -24.83 0.70 -4.51
N LYS A 216 -25.65 1.63 -4.00
CA LYS A 216 -26.77 1.23 -3.16
C LYS A 216 -27.76 0.50 -4.05
N GLU A 217 -27.91 -0.80 -3.84
CA GLU A 217 -29.13 -1.49 -4.28
C GLU A 217 -30.33 -0.73 -3.69
N LYS A 218 -31.34 -0.49 -4.53
CA LYS A 218 -32.61 0.05 -4.05
C LYS A 218 -33.39 -1.11 -3.42
N GLU A 219 -33.54 -1.08 -2.11
CA GLU A 219 -34.60 -1.80 -1.38
C GLU A 219 -35.98 -1.36 -1.90
#